data_AF-A0A3D4EUG3-F1
#
_entry.id   AF-A0A3D4EUG3-F1
#
_cell.length_a   1.000
_cell.length_b   1.000
_cell.length_c   1.000
_cell.angle_alpha   90.00
_cell.angle_beta   90.00
_cell.angle_gamma   90.00
#
_symmetry.space_group_name_H-M   'P 1'
#
loop_
_entity.id
_entity.type
_entity.pdbx_description
1 polymer ?
#
loop_
_entity_poly.entity_id
_entity_poly.type
_entity_poly.pdbx_seq_one_letter_code
_entity_poly.pdbx_strand_id
1 'polypeptide(L)'
;MSIVGIIFLLALGYLCSSNRKAISWRTVGGAFLIQVILAVFVLATPWGVNALQWLTMRVSDLIGAGEEGISFLFGQLSDLEGGVGWVFAFKVLPVIIFFSSLIAVLYHLRIMQLVILLVGGGLRKVLGTSRAESFSAAANIFVGQTEAPLVIRPYLPKMTSSELFA
;
A
#
# COMPACT_ATOMS: atom_id res chain seq x y z
N MET A 1 3.09 -14.61 23.04
CA MET A 1 2.20 -15.23 22.04
C MET A 1 2.47 -14.75 20.61
N SER A 2 2.92 -13.51 20.39
CA SER A 2 3.18 -12.97 19.04
C SER A 2 4.21 -13.76 18.22
N ILE A 3 5.32 -14.19 18.84
CA ILE A 3 6.36 -14.99 18.16
C ILE A 3 5.81 -16.34 17.68
N VAL A 4 4.98 -17.00 18.50
CA VAL A 4 4.35 -18.28 18.15
C VAL A 4 3.42 -18.09 16.95
N GLY A 5 2.66 -17.00 16.90
CA GLY A 5 1.83 -16.65 15.75
C GLY A 5 2.63 -16.44 14.47
N ILE A 6 3.76 -15.74 14.54
CA ILE A 6 4.66 -15.54 13.39
C ILE A 6 5.19 -16.87 12.87
N ILE A 7 5.70 -17.72 13.77
CA ILE A 7 6.22 -19.06 13.40
C ILE A 7 5.11 -19.90 12.77
N PHE A 8 3.89 -19.85 13.31
CA PHE A 8 2.75 -20.59 12.78
C PHE A 8 2.38 -20.14 11.36
N LEU A 9 2.31 -18.83 11.09
CA LEU A 9 2.00 -18.30 9.76
C LEU A 9 3.10 -18.66 8.74
N LEU A 10 4.37 -18.55 9.13
CA LEU A 10 5.49 -18.96 8.27
C LEU A 10 5.47 -20.47 8.00
N ALA A 11 5.14 -21.29 9.00
CA ALA A 11 4.99 -22.74 8.84
C ALA A 11 3.84 -23.09 7.90
N LEU A 12 2.71 -22.40 7.99
CA LEU A 12 1.57 -22.59 7.09
C LEU A 12 1.96 -22.24 5.64
N GLY A 13 2.63 -21.11 5.43
CA GLY A 13 3.18 -20.74 4.11
C GLY A 13 4.16 -21.79 3.56
N TYR A 14 5.03 -22.34 4.41
CA TYR A 14 5.94 -23.43 4.04
C TYR A 14 5.21 -24.73 3.68
N LEU A 15 4.15 -25.08 4.41
CA LEU A 15 3.35 -26.28 4.16
C LEU A 15 2.59 -26.21 2.84
N CYS A 16 2.01 -25.04 2.54
CA CYS A 16 1.29 -24.75 1.31
C CYS A 16 2.20 -24.42 0.10
N SER A 17 3.53 -24.44 0.27
CA SER A 17 4.46 -24.14 -0.82
C SER A 17 4.44 -25.21 -1.92
N SER A 18 4.30 -24.77 -3.17
CA SER A 18 4.32 -25.65 -4.35
C SER A 18 5.66 -26.38 -4.54
N ASN A 19 6.78 -25.79 -4.10
CA ASN A 19 8.09 -26.43 -4.13
C ASN A 19 9.00 -25.94 -2.99
N ARG A 20 9.02 -26.69 -1.89
CA ARG A 20 9.78 -26.36 -0.67
C ARG A 20 11.29 -26.26 -0.89
N LYS A 21 11.84 -26.95 -1.89
CA LYS A 21 13.29 -26.93 -2.19
C LYS A 21 13.71 -25.71 -2.99
N ALA A 22 12.77 -25.06 -3.68
CA ALA A 22 13.03 -23.87 -4.50
C ALA A 22 12.89 -22.55 -3.71
N ILE A 23 12.64 -22.62 -2.39
CA ILE A 23 12.47 -21.44 -1.55
C ILE A 23 13.80 -20.69 -1.44
N SER A 24 13.83 -19.44 -1.94
CA SER A 24 14.97 -18.54 -1.76
C SER A 24 14.97 -17.94 -0.36
N TRP A 25 15.79 -18.51 0.53
CA TRP A 25 15.91 -18.03 1.92
C TRP A 25 16.35 -16.56 2.02
N ARG A 26 17.11 -16.05 1.03
CA ARG A 26 17.43 -14.62 0.94
C ARG A 26 16.18 -13.76 0.76
N THR A 27 15.26 -14.15 -0.12
CA THR A 27 14.05 -13.39 -0.44
C THR A 27 13.07 -13.45 0.73
N VAL A 28 12.75 -14.65 1.21
CA VAL A 28 11.77 -14.81 2.30
C VAL A 28 12.28 -14.20 3.61
N GLY A 29 13.54 -14.50 3.97
CA GLY A 29 14.16 -13.95 5.18
C GLY A 29 14.36 -12.44 5.09
N GLY A 30 14.78 -11.93 3.92
CA GLY A 30 14.91 -10.50 3.67
C GLY A 30 13.58 -9.76 3.73
N ALA A 31 12.51 -10.34 3.18
CA ALA A 31 11.18 -9.72 3.16
C ALA A 31 10.62 -9.64 4.58
N PHE A 32 10.72 -10.74 5.33
CA PHE A 32 10.32 -10.76 6.74
C PHE A 32 11.13 -9.77 7.57
N LEU A 33 12.45 -9.71 7.37
CA LEU A 33 13.32 -8.78 8.09
C LEU A 33 12.97 -7.31 7.78
N ILE A 34 12.73 -6.95 6.52
CA ILE A 34 12.26 -5.61 6.14
C ILE A 34 10.95 -5.28 6.85
N GLN A 35 10.00 -6.21 6.86
CA GLN A 35 8.71 -6.01 7.51
C GLN A 35 8.86 -5.77 9.03
N VAL A 36 9.68 -6.57 9.72
CA VAL A 36 9.94 -6.42 11.16
C VAL A 36 10.69 -5.10 11.44
N ILE A 37 11.72 -4.78 10.66
CA ILE A 37 12.49 -3.53 10.82
C ILE A 37 11.56 -2.33 10.63
N LEU A 38 10.72 -2.32 9.59
CA LEU A 38 9.78 -1.24 9.34
C LEU A 38 8.77 -1.11 10.50
N ALA A 39 8.22 -2.23 10.97
CA ALA A 39 7.27 -2.24 12.09
C ALA A 39 7.90 -1.68 13.38
N VAL A 40 9.10 -2.15 13.74
CA VAL A 40 9.81 -1.67 14.93
C VAL A 40 10.20 -0.21 14.78
N PHE A 41 10.71 0.19 13.60
CA PHE A 41 11.07 1.58 13.34
C PHE A 41 9.86 2.49 13.53
N VAL A 42 8.76 2.22 12.83
CA VAL A 42 7.58 3.09 12.79
C VAL A 42 6.76 3.06 14.08
N LEU A 43 6.70 1.93 14.79
CA LEU A 43 5.81 1.76 15.96
C LEU A 43 6.52 1.83 17.31
N ALA A 44 7.81 1.50 17.39
CA ALA A 44 8.52 1.41 18.66
C ALA A 44 9.55 2.52 18.87
N THR A 45 10.12 3.08 17.79
CA THR A 45 11.11 4.17 17.94
C THR A 45 10.42 5.53 18.01
N PRO A 46 10.86 6.46 18.89
CA PRO A 46 10.26 7.79 18.99
C PRO A 46 10.31 8.56 17.66
N TRP A 47 11.39 8.36 16.90
CA TRP A 47 11.62 9.03 15.62
C TRP A 47 10.66 8.51 14.56
N GLY A 48 10.45 7.20 14.48
CA GLY A 48 9.51 6.60 13.54
C GLY A 48 8.05 6.88 13.90
N VAL A 49 7.69 6.90 15.18
CA VAL A 49 6.33 7.30 15.62
C VAL A 49 6.06 8.75 15.26
N ASN A 50 7.01 9.66 15.52
CA ASN A 50 6.87 11.08 15.13
C ASN A 50 6.78 11.25 13.61
N ALA A 51 7.58 10.50 12.85
CA ALA A 51 7.53 10.52 11.38
C ALA A 51 6.19 9.99 10.85
N LEU A 52 5.67 8.91 11.43
CA LEU A 52 4.35 8.37 11.09
C LEU A 52 3.25 9.38 11.42
N GLN A 53 3.26 9.94 12.63
CA GLN A 53 2.27 10.93 13.04
C GLN A 53 2.30 12.16 12.15
N TRP A 54 3.48 12.63 11.76
CA TRP A 54 3.62 13.71 10.79
C TRP A 54 2.96 13.35 9.46
N LEU A 55 3.21 12.15 8.93
CA LEU A 55 2.60 11.69 7.69
C LEU A 55 1.07 11.53 7.83
N THR A 56 0.59 10.99 8.95
CA THR A 56 -0.85 10.88 9.26
C THR A 56 -1.51 12.24 9.30
N MET A 57 -0.89 13.25 9.91
CA MET A 57 -1.44 14.61 9.91
C MET A 57 -1.54 15.18 8.50
N ARG A 58 -0.54 14.95 7.62
CA ARG A 58 -0.62 15.39 6.21
C ARG A 58 -1.71 14.70 5.41
N VAL A 59 -1.92 13.41 5.64
CA VAL A 59 -3.06 12.69 5.03
C VAL A 59 -4.38 13.23 5.58
N SER A 60 -4.44 13.56 6.88
CA SER A 60 -5.63 14.18 7.49
C SER A 60 -5.92 15.56 6.91
N ASP A 61 -4.90 16.39 6.69
CA ASP A 61 -5.05 17.70 6.03
C ASP A 61 -5.65 17.54 4.63
N LEU A 62 -5.22 16.52 3.87
CA LEU A 62 -5.77 16.20 2.54
C LEU A 62 -7.21 15.71 2.61
N ILE A 63 -7.56 14.88 3.60
CA ILE A 63 -8.95 14.45 3.81
C ILE A 63 -9.83 15.68 4.11
N GLY A 64 -9.36 16.60 4.97
CA GLY A 64 -10.09 17.84 5.29
C GLY A 64 -10.34 18.71 4.07
N ALA A 65 -9.34 18.88 3.19
CA ALA A 65 -9.52 19.58 1.92
C ALA A 65 -10.55 18.89 1.00
N GLY A 66 -10.60 17.55 1.03
CA GLY A 66 -11.63 16.78 0.33
C GLY A 66 -13.03 17.00 0.92
N GLU A 67 -13.15 17.08 2.23
CA GLU A 67 -14.42 17.33 2.93
C GLU A 67 -15.04 18.69 2.57
N GLU A 68 -14.24 19.73 2.33
CA GLU A 68 -14.73 21.02 1.82
C GLU A 68 -15.44 20.86 0.46
N GLY A 69 -14.87 20.05 -0.45
CA GLY A 69 -15.49 19.74 -1.74
C GLY A 69 -16.78 18.93 -1.61
N ILE A 70 -16.84 18.02 -0.63
CA ILE A 70 -18.05 17.23 -0.33
C ILE A 70 -19.14 18.12 0.24
N SER A 71 -18.79 19.02 1.17
CA SER A 71 -19.72 19.99 1.75
C SER A 71 -20.27 20.95 0.68
N PHE A 72 -19.42 21.38 -0.26
CA PHE A 72 -19.88 22.17 -1.42
C PHE A 72 -20.91 21.42 -2.28
N LEU A 73 -20.71 20.12 -2.53
CA LEU A 73 -21.60 19.32 -3.38
C LEU A 73 -22.91 18.91 -2.69
N PHE A 74 -22.86 18.55 -1.40
CA PHE A 74 -23.98 17.92 -0.69
C PHE A 74 -24.57 18.77 0.45
N GLY A 75 -23.92 19.87 0.84
CA GLY A 75 -24.41 20.78 1.89
C GLY A 75 -24.85 20.05 3.16
N GLN A 76 -26.07 20.37 3.63
CA GLN A 76 -26.67 19.82 4.86
C GLN A 76 -27.00 18.32 4.79
N LEU A 77 -27.00 17.68 3.61
CA LEU A 77 -27.14 16.21 3.50
C LEU A 77 -25.89 15.47 3.99
N SER A 78 -24.78 16.20 4.15
CA SER A 78 -23.57 15.71 4.80
C SER A 78 -23.48 16.12 6.28
N ASP A 79 -24.39 16.95 6.80
CA ASP A 79 -24.35 17.37 8.20
C ASP A 79 -25.18 16.44 9.10
N LEU A 80 -24.59 16.09 10.24
CA LEU A 80 -25.23 15.26 11.27
C LEU A 80 -26.52 15.88 11.82
N GLU A 81 -26.65 17.20 11.72
CA GLU A 81 -27.76 17.99 12.27
C GLU A 81 -28.98 18.09 11.34
N GLY A 82 -28.84 17.72 10.05
CA GLY A 82 -29.90 17.83 9.04
C GLY A 82 -31.02 16.77 9.10
N GLY A 83 -31.12 16.01 10.20
CA GLY A 83 -32.16 15.00 10.42
C GLY A 83 -31.95 13.64 9.73
N VAL A 84 -30.95 13.50 8.85
CA VAL A 84 -30.66 12.24 8.12
C VAL A 84 -29.52 11.42 8.78
N GLY A 85 -28.79 11.99 9.75
CA GLY A 85 -27.72 11.32 10.48
C GLY A 85 -26.43 11.10 9.66
N TRP A 86 -25.52 10.26 10.17
CA TRP A 86 -24.26 9.95 9.50
C TRP A 86 -24.50 9.06 8.27
N VAL A 87 -24.58 9.67 7.08
CA VAL A 87 -24.81 8.92 5.84
C VAL A 87 -23.47 8.51 5.22
N PHE A 88 -23.17 7.20 5.31
CA PHE A 88 -21.98 6.60 4.73
C PHE A 88 -21.74 7.00 3.27
N ALA A 89 -22.81 7.02 2.46
CA ALA A 89 -22.73 7.32 1.03
C ALA A 89 -22.20 8.72 0.73
N PHE A 90 -22.45 9.72 1.58
CA PHE A 90 -22.01 11.10 1.37
C PHE A 90 -20.70 11.42 2.08
N LYS A 91 -20.31 10.64 3.10
CA LYS A 91 -19.06 10.86 3.84
C LYS A 91 -17.89 10.02 3.35
N VAL A 92 -18.13 8.79 2.89
CA VAL A 92 -17.06 7.84 2.57
C VAL A 92 -16.82 7.73 1.07
N LEU A 93 -17.87 7.60 0.26
CA LEU A 93 -17.72 7.41 -1.18
C LEU A 93 -17.07 8.60 -1.89
N PRO A 94 -17.41 9.86 -1.59
CA PRO A 94 -16.79 11.00 -2.26
C PRO A 94 -15.30 11.18 -1.91
N VAL A 95 -14.89 10.76 -0.71
CA VAL A 95 -13.46 10.73 -0.32
C VAL A 95 -12.68 9.81 -1.26
N ILE A 96 -13.24 8.64 -1.62
CA ILE A 96 -12.63 7.75 -2.61
C ILE A 96 -12.45 8.46 -3.96
N ILE A 97 -13.48 9.17 -4.44
CA ILE A 97 -13.42 9.92 -5.71
C ILE A 97 -12.32 10.98 -5.67
N PHE A 98 -12.23 11.73 -4.57
CA PHE A 98 -11.19 12.73 -4.37
C PHE A 98 -9.78 12.12 -4.42
N PHE A 99 -9.52 11.06 -3.64
CA PHE A 99 -8.22 10.39 -3.63
C PHE A 99 -7.86 9.76 -4.98
N SER A 100 -8.82 9.15 -5.67
CA SER A 100 -8.58 8.62 -7.03
C SER A 100 -8.17 9.71 -8.01
N SER A 101 -8.82 10.89 -7.94
CA SER A 101 -8.45 12.04 -8.78
C SER A 101 -7.06 12.58 -8.43
N LEU A 102 -6.73 12.66 -7.14
CA LEU A 102 -5.42 13.11 -6.66
C LEU A 102 -4.31 12.16 -7.13
N ILE A 103 -4.50 10.86 -6.96
CA ILE A 103 -3.56 9.83 -7.43
C ILE A 103 -3.37 9.94 -8.95
N ALA A 104 -4.44 10.11 -9.72
CA ALA A 104 -4.35 10.29 -11.17
C ALA A 104 -3.49 11.51 -11.54
N VAL A 105 -3.64 12.64 -10.83
CA VAL A 105 -2.78 13.82 -10.99
C VAL A 105 -1.32 13.50 -10.64
N LEU A 106 -1.06 12.81 -9.52
CA LEU A 106 0.30 12.43 -9.14
C LEU A 106 0.98 11.49 -10.16
N TYR A 107 0.20 10.62 -10.82
CA TYR A 107 0.67 9.81 -11.94
C TYR A 107 0.97 10.65 -13.19
N HIS A 108 0.12 11.63 -13.50
CA HIS A 108 0.34 12.54 -14.62
C HIS A 108 1.62 13.38 -14.41
N LEU A 109 1.82 13.87 -13.18
CA LEU A 109 3.00 14.64 -12.75
C LEU A 109 4.28 13.80 -12.57
N ARG A 110 4.20 12.49 -12.77
CA ARG A 110 5.32 11.54 -12.61
C ARG A 110 5.86 11.34 -11.18
N ILE A 111 5.16 11.82 -10.16
CA ILE A 111 5.58 11.69 -8.76
C ILE A 111 5.46 10.22 -8.31
N MET A 112 4.34 9.57 -8.65
CA MET A 112 4.10 8.16 -8.29
C MET A 112 5.18 7.24 -8.86
N GLN A 113 5.57 7.47 -10.11
CA GLN A 113 6.59 6.68 -10.81
C GLN A 113 7.95 6.81 -10.13
N LEU A 114 8.30 8.00 -9.62
CA LEU A 114 9.53 8.21 -8.87
C LEU A 114 9.53 7.42 -7.56
N VAL A 115 8.43 7.50 -6.79
CA VAL A 115 8.28 6.77 -5.52
C VAL A 115 8.33 5.26 -5.73
N ILE A 116 7.59 4.75 -6.72
CA ILE A 116 7.57 3.31 -7.06
C ILE A 116 8.96 2.84 -7.51
N LEU A 117 9.68 3.64 -8.29
CA LEU A 117 11.04 3.32 -8.73
C LEU A 117 12.01 3.21 -7.55
N LEU A 118 11.91 4.12 -6.57
CA LEU A 118 12.75 4.11 -5.38
C LEU A 118 12.43 2.92 -4.47
N VAL A 119 11.16 2.72 -4.13
CA VAL A 119 10.72 1.64 -3.23
C VAL A 119 10.92 0.28 -3.88
N GLY A 120 10.42 0.10 -5.12
CA GLY A 120 10.55 -1.15 -5.87
C GLY A 120 12.00 -1.49 -6.23
N GLY A 121 12.81 -0.48 -6.54
CA GLY A 121 14.26 -0.64 -6.74
C GLY A 121 14.98 -1.08 -5.46
N GLY A 122 14.59 -0.51 -4.31
CA GLY A 122 15.10 -0.92 -2.99
C GLY A 122 14.73 -2.35 -2.66
N LEU A 123 13.45 -2.72 -2.78
CA LEU A 123 12.96 -4.08 -2.57
C LEU A 123 13.71 -5.09 -3.44
N ARG A 124 13.81 -4.82 -4.75
CA ARG A 124 14.58 -5.65 -5.69
C ARG A 124 16.02 -5.87 -5.24
N LYS A 125 16.71 -4.80 -4.80
CA LYS A 125 18.12 -4.87 -4.41
C LYS A 125 18.33 -5.75 -3.17
N VAL A 126 17.42 -5.66 -2.20
CA VAL A 126 17.52 -6.45 -0.96
C VAL A 126 17.10 -7.90 -1.22
N LEU A 127 15.93 -8.10 -1.82
CA LEU A 127 15.25 -9.39 -1.95
C LEU A 127 15.74 -10.24 -3.12
N GLY A 128 16.36 -9.63 -4.13
CA GLY A 128 16.77 -10.30 -5.37
C GLY A 128 15.61 -10.65 -6.30
N THR A 129 14.44 -10.08 -6.05
CA THR A 129 13.20 -10.26 -6.80
C THR A 129 13.25 -9.61 -8.19
N SER A 130 12.36 -10.04 -9.07
CA SER A 130 12.22 -9.49 -10.41
C SER A 130 11.80 -8.02 -10.39
N ARG A 131 12.13 -7.28 -11.46
CA ARG A 131 11.77 -5.87 -11.56
C ARG A 131 10.27 -5.67 -11.62
N ALA A 132 9.55 -6.57 -12.32
CA ALA A 132 8.10 -6.47 -12.46
C ALA A 132 7.41 -6.68 -11.11
N GLU A 133 7.72 -7.77 -10.40
CA GLU A 133 7.09 -8.07 -9.11
C GLU A 133 7.43 -7.01 -8.04
N SER A 134 8.69 -6.55 -7.98
CA SER A 134 9.09 -5.55 -6.97
C SER A 134 8.43 -4.18 -7.20
N PHE A 135 8.17 -3.83 -8.46
CA PHE A 135 7.53 -2.56 -8.80
C PHE A 135 6.01 -2.67 -8.62
N SER A 136 5.41 -3.83 -8.92
CA SER A 136 4.00 -4.12 -8.60
C SER A 136 3.76 -4.05 -7.09
N ALA A 137 4.61 -4.70 -6.29
CA ALA A 137 4.55 -4.67 -4.84
C ALA A 137 4.69 -3.24 -4.27
N ALA A 138 5.61 -2.43 -4.82
CA ALA A 138 5.75 -1.04 -4.42
C ALA A 138 4.55 -0.17 -4.83
N ALA A 139 3.95 -0.42 -5.99
CA ALA A 139 2.75 0.29 -6.44
C ALA A 139 1.52 -0.04 -5.58
N ASN A 140 1.36 -1.30 -5.17
CA ASN A 140 0.27 -1.76 -4.29
C ASN A 140 0.23 -1.07 -2.92
N ILE A 141 1.28 -0.35 -2.51
CA ILE A 141 1.26 0.48 -1.29
C ILE A 141 0.30 1.66 -1.44
N PHE A 142 0.15 2.19 -2.66
CA PHE A 142 -0.55 3.45 -2.92
C PHE A 142 -1.78 3.30 -3.80
N VAL A 143 -1.80 2.30 -4.69
CA VAL A 143 -2.89 2.07 -5.62
C VAL A 143 -3.51 0.70 -5.45
N GLY A 144 -4.75 0.57 -5.92
CA GLY A 144 -5.50 -0.68 -5.82
C GLY A 144 -4.89 -1.82 -6.64
N GLN A 145 -5.35 -3.03 -6.35
CA GLN A 145 -4.89 -4.27 -6.99
C GLN A 145 -5.11 -4.30 -8.51
N THR A 146 -6.04 -3.52 -9.03
CA THR A 146 -6.32 -3.38 -10.47
C THR A 146 -5.43 -2.34 -11.15
N GLU A 147 -4.85 -1.41 -10.40
CA GLU A 147 -4.08 -0.27 -10.90
C GLU A 147 -2.58 -0.51 -10.78
N ALA A 148 -2.11 -1.19 -9.73
CA ALA A 148 -0.69 -1.51 -9.56
C ALA A 148 -0.08 -2.30 -10.75
N PRO A 149 -0.77 -3.31 -11.34
CA PRO A 149 -0.25 -4.03 -12.49
C PRO A 149 -0.15 -3.18 -13.76
N LEU A 150 -0.86 -2.04 -13.82
CA LEU A 150 -0.81 -1.13 -14.97
C LEU A 150 0.59 -0.54 -15.16
N VAL A 151 1.32 -0.33 -14.06
CA VAL A 151 2.70 0.20 -14.06
C VAL A 151 3.67 -0.78 -14.73
N ILE A 152 3.36 -2.08 -14.70
CA ILE A 152 4.17 -3.15 -15.29
C ILE A 152 3.49 -3.84 -16.48
N ARG A 153 2.45 -3.22 -17.05
CA ARG A 153 1.59 -3.81 -18.09
C ARG A 153 2.36 -4.50 -19.24
N PRO A 154 3.46 -3.96 -19.79
CA PRO A 154 4.20 -4.61 -20.87
C PRO A 154 4.87 -5.94 -20.48
N TYR A 155 5.10 -6.15 -19.17
CA TYR A 155 5.78 -7.32 -18.64
C TYR A 155 4.81 -8.45 -18.27
N LEU A 156 3.55 -8.13 -17.95
CA LEU A 156 2.52 -9.10 -17.53
C LEU A 156 2.42 -10.34 -18.44
N PRO A 157 2.39 -10.25 -19.78
CA PRO A 157 2.24 -11.42 -20.64
C PRO A 157 3.44 -12.38 -20.61
N LYS A 158 4.59 -11.94 -20.11
CA LYS A 158 5.85 -12.70 -20.09
C LYS A 158 6.25 -13.13 -18.67
N MET A 159 5.43 -12.83 -17.67
CA MET A 159 5.74 -13.16 -16.27
C MET A 159 5.57 -14.66 -16.01
N THR A 160 6.45 -15.19 -15.18
CA THR A 160 6.35 -16.56 -14.67
C THR A 160 5.17 -16.71 -13.71
N SER A 161 4.74 -17.94 -13.44
CA SER A 161 3.67 -18.19 -12.47
C SER A 161 4.00 -17.68 -11.06
N SER A 162 5.29 -17.64 -10.68
CA SER A 162 5.72 -17.06 -9.39
C SER A 162 5.59 -15.55 -9.40
N GLU A 163 6.00 -14.88 -10.47
CA GLU A 163 5.92 -13.43 -10.59
C GLU A 163 4.46 -12.94 -10.67
N LEU A 164 3.56 -13.71 -11.29
CA LEU A 164 2.13 -13.40 -11.33
C LEU A 164 1.43 -13.61 -9.97
N PHE A 165 1.97 -14.49 -9.12
CA PHE A 165 1.44 -14.75 -7.78
C PHE A 165 1.93 -13.73 -6.74
N ALA A 166 3.10 -13.14 -6.96
CA ALA A 166 3.77 -12.17 -6.08
C ALA A 166 3.08 -10.79 -6.08
#